data_AF-A0A0B7IAT7-F1
#
_entry.id   AF-A0A0B7IAT7-F1
#
_cell.length_a   1.000
_cell.length_b   1.000
_cell.length_c   1.000
_cell.angle_alpha   90.00
_cell.angle_beta   90.00
_cell.angle_gamma   90.00
#
_symmetry.space_group_name_H-M   'P 1'
#
loop_
_entity.id
_entity.type
_entity.pdbx_description
1 polymer ?
#
loop_
_entity_poly.entity_id
_entity_poly.type
_entity_poly.pdbx_seq_one_letter_code
_entity_poly.pdbx_strand_id
1 'polypeptide(L)'
;MICIPSTLIGVIVGAFAVRFIGVDLEKDSEYQRRVSDGILKNEKQTTYEISAKENQKALISVIIFLIGVLLIVIFGSIPSLRPSFVLTDGTSYRLGMTEIIEIVMMSIAGLMLIFTKTNVDKAVKGSVFIAGMQAVIAIFGIAWMGDTFFNGNIEFFKTHIEHIVTDYPFLFAIALFVMSILLFSQAATVRTLYPLGIALGIPPLALVAMFPAVNGYFFIPNYPTVVAAISFDRTGTTRIGKYVLNHSFQLPGFVATIVSIAVGYFLILFF
;
A
#
# COMPACT_ATOMS: atom_id res chain seq x y z
N MET A 1 15.38 -14.61 -2.02
CA MET A 1 14.69 -13.32 -2.26
C MET A 1 13.50 -13.59 -3.20
N ILE A 2 12.26 -13.60 -2.70
CA ILE A 2 11.06 -14.04 -3.45
C ILE A 2 10.13 -12.88 -3.80
N CYS A 3 9.76 -12.04 -2.83
CA CYS A 3 8.73 -11.00 -3.01
C CYS A 3 9.10 -9.93 -4.04
N ILE A 4 10.36 -9.48 -4.08
CA ILE A 4 10.80 -8.43 -5.02
C ILE A 4 10.68 -8.88 -6.48
N PRO A 5 11.33 -9.98 -6.92
CA PRO A 5 11.25 -10.41 -8.31
C PRO A 5 9.83 -10.81 -8.72
N SER A 6 9.08 -11.48 -7.83
CA SER A 6 7.69 -11.88 -8.12
C SER A 6 6.75 -10.70 -8.33
N THR A 7 6.79 -9.70 -7.44
CA THR A 7 5.95 -8.50 -7.58
C THR A 7 6.36 -7.63 -8.75
N LEU A 8 7.66 -7.54 -9.06
CA LEU A 8 8.14 -6.83 -10.26
C LEU A 8 7.59 -7.48 -11.53
N ILE A 9 7.69 -8.81 -11.67
CA ILE A 9 7.15 -9.53 -12.82
C ILE A 9 5.63 -9.35 -12.90
N GLY A 10 4.92 -9.47 -11.77
CA GLY A 10 3.48 -9.25 -11.72
C GLY A 10 3.07 -7.86 -12.19
N VAL A 11 3.75 -6.80 -11.72
CA VAL A 11 3.48 -5.43 -12.17
C VAL A 11 3.75 -5.24 -13.66
N ILE A 12 4.84 -5.81 -14.18
CA ILE A 12 5.16 -5.75 -15.62
C ILE A 12 4.05 -6.43 -16.43
N VAL A 13 3.63 -7.64 -16.06
CA VAL A 13 2.56 -8.35 -16.76
C VAL A 13 1.23 -7.63 -16.62
N GLY A 14 0.93 -7.05 -15.45
CA GLY A 14 -0.24 -6.20 -15.24
C GLY A 14 -0.26 -4.98 -16.16
N ALA A 15 0.89 -4.32 -16.35
CA ALA A 15 1.03 -3.21 -17.29
C ALA A 15 0.82 -3.65 -18.75
N PHE A 16 1.37 -4.80 -19.16
CA PHE A 16 1.12 -5.36 -20.49
C PHE A 16 -0.35 -5.74 -20.70
N ALA A 17 -1.03 -6.26 -19.69
CA ALA A 17 -2.42 -6.66 -19.77
C ALA A 17 -3.35 -5.47 -20.08
N VAL A 18 -3.01 -4.27 -19.61
CA VAL A 18 -3.79 -3.05 -19.87
C VAL A 18 -3.28 -2.21 -21.04
N ARG A 19 -2.08 -2.50 -21.57
CA ARG A 19 -1.46 -1.73 -22.67
C ARG A 19 -2.35 -1.61 -23.91
N PHE A 20 -3.13 -2.65 -24.20
CA PHE A 20 -3.98 -2.73 -25.38
C PHE A 20 -5.47 -2.58 -25.06
N ILE A 21 -5.81 -2.10 -23.87
CA ILE A 21 -7.20 -1.91 -23.45
C ILE A 21 -7.61 -0.47 -23.68
N GLY A 22 -8.76 -0.31 -24.33
CA GLY A 22 -9.26 0.99 -24.76
C GLY A 22 -8.83 1.29 -26.20
N VAL A 23 -9.05 2.55 -26.59
CA VAL A 23 -8.62 3.08 -27.88
C VAL A 23 -7.53 4.11 -27.66
N ASP A 24 -6.78 4.44 -28.71
CA ASP A 24 -5.87 5.60 -28.66
C ASP A 24 -6.63 6.81 -28.14
N LEU A 25 -6.00 7.61 -27.28
CA LEU A 25 -6.65 8.73 -26.60
C LEU A 25 -7.36 9.68 -27.57
N GLU A 26 -6.76 9.92 -28.74
CA GLU A 26 -7.31 10.74 -29.83
C GLU A 26 -8.62 10.18 -30.41
N LYS A 27 -8.91 8.90 -30.22
CA LYS A 27 -10.12 8.23 -30.70
C LYS A 27 -11.15 8.01 -29.59
N ASP A 28 -10.82 8.32 -28.33
CA ASP A 28 -11.74 8.14 -27.21
C ASP A 28 -12.83 9.23 -27.24
N SER A 29 -14.10 8.80 -27.30
CA SER A 29 -15.23 9.72 -27.43
C SER A 29 -15.44 10.63 -26.21
N GLU A 30 -15.14 10.14 -25.00
CA GLU A 30 -15.25 10.94 -23.78
C GLU A 30 -14.10 11.95 -23.71
N TYR A 31 -12.89 11.55 -24.12
CA TYR A 31 -11.77 12.48 -24.27
C TYR A 31 -12.09 13.58 -25.30
N GLN A 32 -12.55 13.21 -26.50
CA GLN A 32 -12.92 14.18 -27.54
C GLN A 32 -14.03 15.12 -27.07
N ARG A 33 -15.04 14.61 -26.36
CA ARG A 33 -16.08 15.43 -25.72
C ARG A 33 -15.48 16.43 -24.72
N ARG A 34 -14.57 16.00 -23.85
CA ARG A 34 -13.90 16.89 -22.88
C ARG A 34 -13.00 17.94 -23.55
N VAL A 35 -12.39 17.60 -24.69
CA VAL A 35 -11.62 18.56 -25.50
C VAL A 35 -12.56 19.57 -26.16
N SER A 36 -13.66 19.11 -26.78
CA SER A 36 -14.64 19.98 -27.44
C SER A 36 -15.35 20.92 -26.46
N ASP A 37 -15.68 20.41 -25.27
CA ASP A 37 -16.33 21.16 -24.19
C ASP A 37 -15.37 22.15 -23.51
N GLY A 38 -14.08 22.17 -23.90
CA GLY A 38 -13.07 23.05 -23.32
C GLY A 38 -12.66 22.67 -21.90
N ILE A 39 -13.12 21.54 -21.34
CA ILE A 39 -12.77 21.06 -19.99
C ILE A 39 -11.25 20.83 -19.88
N LEU A 40 -10.62 20.44 -20.99
CA LEU A 40 -9.17 20.24 -21.09
C LEU A 40 -8.42 21.47 -21.62
N LYS A 41 -9.12 22.40 -22.29
CA LYS A 41 -8.56 23.66 -22.80
C LYS A 41 -8.88 24.78 -21.82
N ASN A 42 -7.87 25.17 -21.04
CA ASN A 42 -7.86 26.24 -20.04
C ASN A 42 -8.22 25.80 -18.62
N GLU A 43 -7.27 25.12 -17.99
CA GLU A 43 -6.59 25.89 -16.96
C GLU A 43 -5.39 26.53 -17.66
N LYS A 44 -5.54 27.81 -18.10
CA LYS A 44 -4.43 28.74 -17.81
C LYS A 44 -4.11 28.39 -16.38
N GLN A 45 -2.88 27.96 -16.10
CA GLN A 45 -2.46 27.77 -14.73
C GLN A 45 -3.04 28.95 -13.96
N THR A 46 -4.11 28.73 -13.19
CA THR A 46 -4.25 29.41 -11.92
C THR A 46 -3.10 28.82 -11.14
N THR A 47 -1.88 29.22 -11.53
CA THR A 47 -0.86 29.64 -10.62
C THR A 47 -1.65 30.54 -9.70
N TYR A 48 -2.25 29.96 -8.65
CA TYR A 48 -2.21 30.59 -7.36
C TYR A 48 -0.84 31.23 -7.36
N GLU A 49 -0.76 32.56 -7.32
CA GLU A 49 0.51 33.26 -7.21
C GLU A 49 1.11 32.80 -5.88
N ILE A 50 1.71 31.61 -5.88
CA ILE A 50 2.44 31.05 -4.79
C ILE A 50 3.59 32.02 -4.69
N SER A 51 3.61 32.81 -3.63
CA SER A 51 4.68 33.78 -3.44
C SER A 51 6.01 33.02 -3.55
N ALA A 52 7.06 33.67 -4.06
CA ALA A 52 8.38 33.03 -4.16
C ALA A 52 8.82 32.39 -2.82
N LYS A 53 8.37 32.97 -1.70
CA LYS A 53 8.58 32.48 -0.34
C LYS A 53 7.79 31.21 -0.01
N GLU A 54 6.54 31.09 -0.44
CA GLU A 54 5.76 29.85 -0.29
C GLU A 54 6.31 28.73 -1.17
N ASN A 55 6.76 29.07 -2.39
CA ASN A 55 7.40 28.10 -3.28
C ASN A 55 8.73 27.58 -2.68
N GLN A 56 9.52 28.49 -2.08
CA GLN A 56 10.75 28.11 -1.37
C GLN A 56 10.47 27.19 -0.17
N LYS A 57 9.44 27.48 0.63
CA LYS A 57 9.04 26.61 1.76
C LYS A 57 8.57 25.23 1.28
N ALA A 58 7.80 25.18 0.20
CA ALA A 58 7.37 23.92 -0.41
C ALA A 58 8.57 23.10 -0.90
N LEU A 59 9.55 23.74 -1.56
CA LEU A 59 10.78 23.07 -2.00
C LEU A 59 11.58 22.51 -0.81
N ILE A 60 11.76 23.29 0.27
CA ILE A 60 12.45 22.83 1.49
C ILE A 60 11.72 21.63 2.09
N SER A 61 10.39 21.70 2.17
CA SER A 61 9.53 20.61 2.66
C SER A 61 9.75 19.31 1.87
N VAL A 62 9.76 19.41 0.53
CA VAL A 62 9.97 18.27 -0.37
C VAL A 62 11.37 17.68 -0.22
N ILE A 63 12.41 18.52 -0.14
CA ILE A 63 13.79 18.05 0.04
C ILE A 63 13.93 17.29 1.37
N ILE A 64 13.39 17.82 2.47
CA ILE A 64 13.43 17.16 3.77
C ILE A 64 12.68 15.82 3.70
N PHE A 65 11.50 15.79 3.08
CA PHE A 65 10.75 14.55 2.88
C PHE A 65 11.54 13.51 2.07
N LEU A 66 12.18 13.89 0.96
CA LEU A 66 12.99 13.00 0.14
C LEU A 66 14.21 12.45 0.88
N ILE A 67 14.84 13.25 1.75
CA ILE A 67 15.90 12.77 2.66
C ILE A 67 15.34 11.69 3.58
N GLY A 68 14.14 11.89 4.14
CA GLY A 68 13.45 10.89 4.95
C GLY A 68 13.21 9.57 4.22
N VAL A 69 12.70 9.65 2.98
CA VAL A 69 12.48 8.47 2.12
C VAL A 69 13.80 7.73 1.86
N LEU A 70 14.86 8.46 1.52
CA LEU A 70 16.18 7.88 1.31
C LEU A 70 16.70 7.16 2.56
N LEU A 71 16.55 7.76 3.74
CA LEU A 71 16.94 7.15 5.01
C LEU A 71 16.18 5.84 5.26
N ILE A 72 14.86 5.81 5.02
CA ILE A 72 14.06 4.58 5.15
C ILE A 72 14.58 3.50 4.22
N VAL A 73 14.84 3.83 2.95
CA VAL A 73 15.35 2.86 1.96
C VAL A 73 16.71 2.32 2.39
N ILE A 74 17.61 3.16 2.90
CA ILE A 74 18.93 2.76 3.40
C ILE A 74 18.81 1.82 4.60
N PHE A 75 18.04 2.18 5.62
CA PHE A 75 17.86 1.33 6.81
C PHE A 75 17.13 0.02 6.49
N GLY A 76 16.18 0.04 5.56
CA GLY A 76 15.45 -1.15 5.10
C GLY A 76 16.31 -2.10 4.27
N SER A 77 17.21 -1.55 3.46
CA SER A 77 18.08 -2.35 2.58
C SER A 77 19.32 -2.88 3.29
N ILE A 78 19.80 -2.18 4.33
CA ILE A 78 21.03 -2.53 5.04
C ILE A 78 20.73 -2.70 6.54
N PRO A 79 20.32 -3.91 6.98
CA PRO A 79 19.92 -4.18 8.35
C PRO A 79 20.96 -3.83 9.43
N SER A 80 22.24 -3.85 9.08
CA SER A 80 23.36 -3.54 10.00
C SER A 80 23.46 -2.06 10.36
N LEU A 81 22.87 -1.16 9.57
CA LEU A 81 22.84 0.28 9.88
C LEU A 81 21.79 0.62 10.96
N ARG A 82 20.84 -0.29 11.22
CA ARG A 82 19.81 -0.06 12.23
C ARG A 82 20.44 -0.05 13.63
N PRO A 83 20.17 0.99 14.46
CA PRO A 83 20.65 1.06 15.82
C PRO A 83 20.38 -0.21 16.62
N SER A 84 21.39 -0.64 17.38
CA SER A 84 21.29 -1.74 18.32
C SER A 84 21.81 -1.31 19.68
N PHE A 85 21.08 -1.70 20.71
CA PHE A 85 21.38 -1.38 22.10
C PHE A 85 21.60 -2.68 22.87
N VAL A 86 22.47 -2.66 23.86
CA VAL A 86 22.61 -3.77 24.81
C VAL A 86 21.66 -3.47 25.97
N LEU A 87 20.73 -4.38 26.21
CA LEU A 87 19.78 -4.32 27.32
C LEU A 87 20.46 -4.69 28.63
N THR A 88 19.81 -4.37 29.75
CA THR A 88 20.32 -4.63 31.10
C THR A 88 20.54 -6.11 31.42
N ASP A 89 19.89 -7.00 30.70
CA ASP A 89 20.06 -8.46 30.77
C ASP A 89 21.19 -8.99 29.87
N GLY A 90 21.92 -8.11 29.19
CA GLY A 90 23.01 -8.44 28.26
C GLY A 90 22.54 -8.81 26.86
N THR A 91 21.22 -8.82 26.58
CA THR A 91 20.71 -9.11 25.25
C THR A 91 20.86 -7.91 24.31
N SER A 92 21.11 -8.15 23.03
CA SER A 92 21.18 -7.08 22.04
C SER A 92 19.81 -6.88 21.38
N TYR A 93 19.23 -5.69 21.55
CA TYR A 93 18.02 -5.28 20.86
C TYR A 93 18.37 -4.37 19.68
N ARG A 94 18.05 -4.82 18.47
CA ARG A 94 18.15 -3.99 17.26
C ARG A 94 16.77 -3.48 16.88
N LEU A 95 16.66 -2.18 16.60
CA LEU A 95 15.40 -1.57 16.19
C LEU A 95 14.84 -2.25 14.94
N GLY A 96 13.55 -2.62 15.00
CA GLY A 96 12.80 -3.10 13.86
C GLY A 96 12.56 -2.00 12.83
N MET A 97 12.09 -2.38 11.64
CA MET A 97 11.81 -1.40 10.59
C MET A 97 10.64 -0.50 10.93
N THR A 98 9.66 -0.99 11.69
CA THR A 98 8.52 -0.20 12.16
C THR A 98 8.99 0.98 13.00
N GLU A 99 9.84 0.72 14.00
CA GLU A 99 10.38 1.74 14.90
C GLU A 99 11.26 2.74 14.15
N ILE A 100 12.06 2.26 13.19
CA ILE A 100 12.88 3.15 12.34
C ILE A 100 12.01 4.09 11.52
N ILE A 101 10.96 3.57 10.88
CA ILE A 101 10.04 4.39 10.08
C ILE A 101 9.36 5.43 10.98
N GLU A 102 8.88 5.04 12.16
CA GLU A 102 8.27 5.96 13.12
C GLU A 102 9.23 7.07 13.55
N ILE A 103 10.44 6.73 13.99
CA ILE A 103 11.46 7.70 14.42
C ILE A 103 11.84 8.65 13.28
N VAL A 104 12.12 8.11 12.09
CA VAL A 104 12.55 8.91 10.95
C VAL A 104 11.42 9.80 10.47
N MET A 105 10.21 9.28 10.25
CA MET A 105 9.09 10.08 9.74
C MET A 105 8.65 11.16 10.74
N MET A 106 8.63 10.87 12.05
CA MET A 106 8.36 11.88 13.07
C MET A 106 9.43 12.97 13.10
N SER A 107 10.70 12.58 12.98
CA SER A 107 11.82 13.54 12.92
C SER A 107 11.73 14.42 11.68
N ILE A 108 11.45 13.83 10.52
CA ILE A 108 11.27 14.53 9.24
C ILE A 108 10.09 15.50 9.31
N ALA A 109 8.94 15.08 9.85
CA ALA A 109 7.79 15.95 10.08
C ALA A 109 8.16 17.13 11.00
N GLY A 110 8.89 16.89 12.09
CA GLY A 110 9.38 17.93 12.99
C GLY A 110 10.31 18.93 12.29
N LEU A 111 11.28 18.43 11.52
CA LEU A 111 12.20 19.28 10.74
C LEU A 111 11.44 20.11 9.70
N MET A 112 10.47 19.52 9.00
CA MET A 112 9.62 20.25 8.06
C MET A 112 8.90 21.41 8.77
N LEU A 113 8.26 21.17 9.93
CA LEU A 113 7.59 22.22 10.68
C LEU A 113 8.55 23.35 11.12
N ILE A 114 9.75 22.99 11.61
CA ILE A 114 10.77 23.95 12.06
C ILE A 114 11.29 24.80 10.89
N PHE A 115 11.71 24.19 9.78
CA PHE A 115 12.35 24.90 8.68
C PHE A 115 11.37 25.65 7.77
N THR A 116 10.16 25.13 7.60
CA THR A 116 9.12 25.81 6.80
C THR A 116 8.32 26.82 7.61
N LYS A 117 8.40 26.76 8.95
CA LYS A 117 7.58 27.55 9.89
C LYS A 117 6.10 27.42 9.55
N THR A 118 5.67 26.18 9.27
CA THR A 118 4.28 25.86 8.96
C THR A 118 3.41 26.07 10.19
N ASN A 119 2.22 26.64 10.01
CA ASN A 119 1.25 26.77 11.09
C ASN A 119 0.67 25.39 11.44
N VAL A 120 0.97 24.91 12.65
CA VAL A 120 0.58 23.59 13.13
C VAL A 120 -0.94 23.45 13.23
N ASP A 121 -1.66 24.49 13.68
CA ASP A 121 -3.11 24.47 13.79
C ASP A 121 -3.79 24.25 12.44
N LYS A 122 -3.25 24.87 11.37
CA LYS A 122 -3.72 24.66 10.00
C LYS A 122 -3.44 23.25 9.52
N ALA A 123 -2.29 22.68 9.89
CA ALA A 123 -1.93 21.32 9.48
C ALA A 123 -2.87 20.27 10.11
N VAL A 124 -3.13 20.35 11.42
CA VAL A 124 -4.00 19.38 12.12
C VAL A 124 -5.48 19.52 11.79
N LYS A 125 -5.93 20.73 11.41
CA LYS A 125 -7.30 20.97 10.91
C LYS A 125 -7.44 20.68 9.42
N GLY A 126 -6.35 20.35 8.74
CA GLY A 126 -6.36 20.00 7.33
C GLY A 126 -7.08 18.68 7.08
N SER A 127 -7.77 18.59 5.94
CA SER A 127 -8.49 17.37 5.53
C SER A 127 -7.59 16.14 5.48
N VAL A 128 -6.32 16.30 5.08
CA VAL A 128 -5.33 15.22 5.02
C VAL A 128 -5.03 14.65 6.41
N PHE A 129 -4.82 15.50 7.42
CA PHE A 129 -4.54 15.04 8.78
C PHE A 129 -5.75 14.35 9.41
N ILE A 130 -6.94 14.95 9.28
CA ILE A 130 -8.18 14.37 9.80
C ILE A 130 -8.45 13.00 9.15
N ALA A 131 -8.33 12.91 7.83
CA ALA A 131 -8.49 11.64 7.12
C ALA A 131 -7.44 10.61 7.56
N GLY A 132 -6.18 11.04 7.75
CA GLY A 132 -5.11 10.19 8.28
C GLY A 132 -5.42 9.64 9.67
N MET A 133 -5.86 10.49 10.60
CA MET A 133 -6.22 10.08 11.97
C MET A 133 -7.40 9.12 12.01
N GLN A 134 -8.42 9.36 11.18
CA GLN A 134 -9.56 8.44 11.03
C GLN A 134 -9.09 7.08 10.50
N ALA A 135 -8.21 7.07 9.51
CA ALA A 135 -7.64 5.84 8.95
C ALA A 135 -6.83 5.08 10.00
N VAL A 136 -6.01 5.75 10.83
CA VAL A 136 -5.24 5.10 11.91
C VAL A 136 -6.17 4.38 12.90
N ILE A 137 -7.21 5.06 13.37
CA ILE A 137 -8.19 4.48 14.31
C ILE A 137 -8.92 3.29 13.68
N ALA A 138 -9.34 3.43 12.42
CA ALA A 138 -10.03 2.37 11.70
C ALA A 138 -9.13 1.13 11.50
N ILE A 139 -7.90 1.32 11.01
CA ILE A 139 -6.96 0.22 10.75
C ILE A 139 -6.61 -0.50 12.05
N PHE A 140 -6.31 0.25 13.12
CA PHE A 140 -5.98 -0.34 14.43
C PHE A 140 -7.16 -1.13 15.01
N GLY A 141 -8.36 -0.57 14.95
CA GLY A 141 -9.57 -1.23 15.45
C GLY A 141 -9.86 -2.55 14.74
N ILE A 142 -9.77 -2.58 13.40
CA ILE A 142 -10.06 -3.81 12.64
C ILE A 142 -8.93 -4.84 12.84
N ALA A 143 -7.66 -4.42 12.88
CA ALA A 143 -6.54 -5.33 13.14
C ALA A 143 -6.68 -5.99 14.54
N TRP A 144 -6.99 -5.21 15.56
CA TRP A 144 -7.18 -5.73 16.92
C TRP A 144 -8.40 -6.65 17.04
N MET A 145 -9.51 -6.31 16.38
CA MET A 145 -10.68 -7.17 16.30
C MET A 145 -10.35 -8.49 15.60
N GLY A 146 -9.62 -8.44 14.48
CA GLY A 146 -9.14 -9.62 13.76
C GLY A 146 -8.28 -10.51 14.65
N ASP A 147 -7.25 -9.95 15.28
CA ASP A 147 -6.36 -10.67 16.18
C ASP A 147 -7.13 -11.33 17.34
N THR A 148 -8.09 -10.60 17.94
CA THR A 148 -8.90 -11.13 19.04
C THR A 148 -9.82 -12.27 18.58
N PHE A 149 -10.48 -12.10 17.44
CA PHE A 149 -11.38 -13.09 16.87
C PHE A 149 -10.64 -14.39 16.51
N PHE A 150 -9.50 -14.28 15.81
CA PHE A 150 -8.74 -15.47 15.42
C PHE A 150 -8.11 -16.18 16.61
N ASN A 151 -7.50 -15.44 17.54
CA ASN A 151 -6.92 -16.06 18.74
C ASN A 151 -7.97 -16.72 19.62
N GLY A 152 -9.16 -16.11 19.75
CA GLY A 152 -10.28 -16.68 20.51
C GLY A 152 -10.92 -17.92 19.87
N ASN A 153 -10.70 -18.15 18.57
CA ASN A 153 -11.30 -19.25 17.80
C ASN A 153 -10.26 -20.17 17.16
N ILE A 154 -9.00 -20.13 17.61
CA ILE A 154 -7.89 -20.84 16.96
C ILE A 154 -8.13 -22.36 16.87
N GLU A 155 -8.70 -22.96 17.91
CA GLU A 155 -9.03 -24.39 17.96
C GLU A 155 -10.11 -24.77 16.94
N PHE A 156 -11.10 -23.90 16.72
CA PHE A 156 -12.12 -24.10 15.68
C PHE A 156 -11.47 -24.15 14.30
N PHE A 157 -10.57 -23.20 14.01
CA PHE A 157 -9.89 -23.13 12.72
C PHE A 157 -8.95 -24.32 12.51
N LYS A 158 -8.20 -24.73 13.52
CA LYS A 158 -7.36 -25.94 13.45
C LYS A 158 -8.20 -27.18 13.13
N THR A 159 -9.29 -27.39 13.87
CA THR A 159 -10.12 -28.59 13.70
C THR A 159 -10.78 -28.69 12.32
N HIS A 160 -11.20 -27.56 11.72
CA HIS A 160 -12.04 -27.57 10.51
C HIS A 160 -11.34 -27.13 9.23
N ILE A 161 -10.24 -26.38 9.33
CA ILE A 161 -9.59 -25.73 8.17
C ILE A 161 -8.14 -26.19 7.98
N GLU A 162 -7.47 -26.69 9.03
CA GLU A 162 -6.04 -27.09 8.97
C GLU A 162 -5.75 -28.07 7.83
N HIS A 163 -6.53 -29.14 7.69
CA HIS A 163 -6.35 -30.10 6.60
C HIS A 163 -6.47 -29.47 5.21
N ILE A 164 -7.41 -28.54 5.01
CA ILE A 164 -7.60 -27.86 3.72
C ILE A 164 -6.40 -26.97 3.39
N VAL A 165 -5.89 -26.20 4.36
CA VAL A 165 -4.78 -25.27 4.13
C VAL A 165 -3.42 -25.95 4.14
N THR A 166 -3.30 -27.13 4.74
CA THR A 166 -2.08 -27.96 4.64
C THR A 166 -1.98 -28.66 3.30
N ASP A 167 -3.10 -29.21 2.79
CA ASP A 167 -3.15 -29.85 1.46
C ASP A 167 -3.09 -28.83 0.31
N TYR A 168 -3.74 -27.67 0.49
CA TYR A 168 -3.82 -26.62 -0.52
C TYR A 168 -3.44 -25.24 0.04
N PRO A 169 -2.15 -25.00 0.38
CA PRO A 169 -1.69 -23.75 0.99
C PRO A 169 -2.08 -22.49 0.24
N PHE A 170 -2.12 -22.54 -1.10
CA PHE A 170 -2.44 -21.39 -1.95
C PHE A 170 -3.83 -20.81 -1.71
N LEU A 171 -4.78 -21.59 -1.17
CA LEU A 171 -6.12 -21.10 -0.81
C LEU A 171 -6.05 -20.04 0.28
N PHE A 172 -5.01 -20.05 1.11
CA PHE A 172 -4.78 -19.02 2.11
C PHE A 172 -4.54 -17.63 1.50
N ALA A 173 -4.08 -17.55 0.23
CA ALA A 173 -3.98 -16.29 -0.50
C ALA A 173 -5.35 -15.62 -0.68
N ILE A 174 -6.43 -16.39 -0.77
CA ILE A 174 -7.79 -15.83 -0.87
C ILE A 174 -8.17 -15.14 0.44
N ALA A 175 -7.87 -15.76 1.59
CA ALA A 175 -8.10 -15.16 2.89
C ALA A 175 -7.27 -13.88 3.07
N LEU A 176 -6.00 -13.88 2.65
CA LEU A 176 -5.14 -12.69 2.64
C LEU A 176 -5.73 -11.58 1.76
N PHE A 177 -6.17 -11.92 0.55
CA PHE A 177 -6.76 -10.96 -0.38
C PHE A 177 -8.03 -10.33 0.18
N VAL A 178 -8.98 -11.15 0.64
CA VAL A 178 -10.24 -10.66 1.22
C VAL A 178 -9.98 -9.81 2.47
N MET A 179 -9.13 -10.26 3.38
CA MET A 179 -8.82 -9.48 4.58
C MET A 179 -8.12 -8.17 4.24
N SER A 180 -7.27 -8.13 3.21
CA SER A 180 -6.63 -6.88 2.80
C SER A 180 -7.60 -5.85 2.23
N ILE A 181 -8.70 -6.29 1.60
CA ILE A 181 -9.79 -5.41 1.16
C ILE A 181 -10.45 -4.75 2.37
N LEU A 182 -10.68 -5.51 3.45
CA LEU A 182 -11.35 -5.02 4.65
C LEU A 182 -10.45 -4.15 5.52
N LEU A 183 -9.16 -4.49 5.60
CA LEU A 183 -8.18 -3.84 6.47
C LEU A 183 -7.52 -2.61 5.87
N PHE A 184 -7.54 -2.45 4.54
CA PHE A 184 -6.84 -1.37 3.82
C PHE A 184 -5.34 -1.25 4.18
N SER A 185 -4.72 -2.35 4.62
CA SER A 185 -3.34 -2.34 5.11
C SER A 185 -2.68 -3.70 4.92
N GLN A 186 -1.57 -3.70 4.16
CA GLN A 186 -0.73 -4.89 3.95
C GLN A 186 -0.17 -5.41 5.27
N ALA A 187 0.39 -4.49 6.07
CA ALA A 187 1.03 -4.83 7.35
C ALA A 187 0.01 -5.37 8.37
N ALA A 188 -1.17 -4.76 8.47
CA ALA A 188 -2.22 -5.25 9.35
C ALA A 188 -2.69 -6.64 8.92
N THR A 189 -2.89 -6.86 7.62
CA THR A 189 -3.31 -8.17 7.09
C THR A 189 -2.29 -9.26 7.42
N VAL A 190 -0.99 -9.00 7.21
CA VAL A 190 0.08 -9.93 7.58
C VAL A 190 0.08 -10.18 9.09
N ARG A 191 0.01 -9.12 9.90
CA ARG A 191 0.05 -9.23 11.37
C ARG A 191 -1.09 -10.10 11.91
N THR A 192 -2.28 -9.98 11.32
CA THR A 192 -3.45 -10.76 11.74
C THR A 192 -3.44 -12.18 11.21
N LEU A 193 -3.11 -12.40 9.93
CA LEU A 193 -3.28 -13.72 9.31
C LEU A 193 -2.03 -14.59 9.32
N TYR A 194 -0.81 -14.05 9.32
CA TYR A 194 0.38 -14.91 9.26
C TYR A 194 0.57 -15.76 10.53
N PRO A 195 0.32 -15.26 11.75
CA PRO A 195 0.34 -16.12 12.94
C PRO A 195 -0.64 -17.29 12.83
N LEU A 196 -1.84 -17.05 12.30
CA LEU A 196 -2.82 -18.10 12.02
C LEU A 196 -2.29 -19.09 10.98
N GLY A 197 -1.77 -18.61 9.85
CA GLY A 197 -1.23 -19.48 8.80
C GLY A 197 -0.10 -20.39 9.33
N ILE A 198 0.80 -19.85 10.15
CA ILE A 198 1.85 -20.62 10.83
C ILE A 198 1.25 -21.64 11.80
N ALA A 199 0.25 -21.24 12.60
CA ALA A 199 -0.42 -22.13 13.54
C ALA A 199 -1.21 -23.26 12.87
N LEU A 200 -1.65 -23.06 11.62
CA LEU A 200 -2.30 -24.07 10.77
C LEU A 200 -1.28 -24.90 9.95
N GLY A 201 0.02 -24.76 10.19
CA GLY A 201 1.06 -25.57 9.54
C GLY A 201 1.43 -25.14 8.12
N ILE A 202 1.02 -23.95 7.66
CA ILE A 202 1.39 -23.46 6.32
C ILE A 202 2.91 -23.23 6.27
N PRO A 203 3.63 -23.79 5.26
CA PRO A 203 5.06 -23.59 5.13
C PRO A 203 5.44 -22.10 5.03
N PRO A 204 6.48 -21.62 5.75
CA PRO A 204 6.87 -20.21 5.70
C PRO A 204 7.16 -19.68 4.30
N LEU A 205 7.76 -20.50 3.43
CA LEU A 205 8.01 -20.12 2.03
C LEU A 205 6.72 -19.94 1.23
N ALA A 206 5.67 -20.72 1.52
CA ALA A 206 4.36 -20.53 0.90
C ALA A 206 3.72 -19.21 1.36
N LEU A 207 3.83 -18.85 2.63
CA LEU A 207 3.39 -17.54 3.14
C LEU A 207 4.13 -16.37 2.46
N VAL A 208 5.43 -16.54 2.17
CA VAL A 208 6.22 -15.55 1.42
C VAL A 208 5.74 -15.48 -0.04
N ALA A 209 5.48 -16.61 -0.69
CA ALA A 209 4.96 -16.66 -2.07
C ALA A 209 3.57 -16.02 -2.19
N MET A 210 2.72 -16.19 -1.17
CA MET A 210 1.37 -15.61 -1.10
C MET A 210 1.34 -14.16 -0.62
N PHE A 211 2.46 -13.59 -0.16
CA PHE A 211 2.52 -12.21 0.32
C PHE A 211 1.86 -11.19 -0.63
N PRO A 212 2.03 -11.25 -1.96
CA PRO A 212 1.37 -10.29 -2.86
C PRO A 212 -0.16 -10.23 -2.74
N ALA A 213 -0.80 -11.28 -2.19
CA ALA A 213 -2.24 -11.30 -1.95
C ALA A 213 -2.71 -10.19 -1.00
N VAL A 214 -1.84 -9.67 -0.11
CA VAL A 214 -2.21 -8.58 0.81
C VAL A 214 -2.38 -7.22 0.10
N ASN A 215 -2.19 -7.18 -1.22
CA ASN A 215 -2.44 -6.02 -2.07
C ASN A 215 -3.84 -6.08 -2.72
N GLY A 216 -4.87 -6.52 -1.99
CA GLY A 216 -6.24 -6.60 -2.49
C GLY A 216 -7.06 -5.32 -2.34
N TYR A 217 -6.57 -4.31 -1.61
CA TYR A 217 -7.28 -3.05 -1.35
C TYR A 217 -7.56 -2.19 -2.59
N PHE A 218 -7.13 -2.60 -3.79
CA PHE A 218 -7.63 -2.00 -5.03
C PHE A 218 -9.07 -2.42 -5.35
N PHE A 219 -9.55 -3.56 -4.82
CA PHE A 219 -10.81 -4.19 -5.26
C PHE A 219 -12.05 -3.33 -5.00
N ILE A 220 -12.07 -2.59 -3.89
CA ILE A 220 -13.06 -1.54 -3.65
C ILE A 220 -12.36 -0.21 -3.95
N PRO A 221 -12.91 0.67 -4.82
CA PRO A 221 -12.24 1.91 -5.19
C PRO A 221 -12.41 3.00 -4.12
N ASN A 222 -12.13 2.66 -2.86
CA ASN A 222 -12.14 3.58 -1.72
C ASN A 222 -10.73 3.74 -1.12
N TYR A 223 -9.73 3.00 -1.61
CA TYR A 223 -8.34 3.22 -1.21
C TYR A 223 -7.85 4.58 -1.72
N PRO A 224 -7.24 5.43 -0.87
CA PRO A 224 -6.94 6.83 -1.22
C PRO A 224 -6.12 7.00 -2.50
N THR A 225 -5.16 6.11 -2.78
CA THR A 225 -4.34 6.23 -4.00
C THR A 225 -5.13 5.87 -5.26
N VAL A 226 -6.07 4.93 -5.18
CA VAL A 226 -6.98 4.59 -6.29
C VAL A 226 -7.91 5.77 -6.58
N VAL A 227 -8.52 6.34 -5.54
CA VAL A 227 -9.41 7.51 -5.66
C VAL A 227 -8.65 8.72 -6.20
N ALA A 228 -7.43 8.96 -5.71
CA ALA A 228 -6.58 10.04 -6.19
C ALA A 228 -6.18 9.84 -7.66
N ALA A 229 -5.80 8.63 -8.07
CA ALA A 229 -5.46 8.35 -9.46
C ALA A 229 -6.65 8.56 -10.41
N ILE A 230 -7.87 8.17 -10.00
CA ILE A 230 -9.10 8.47 -10.75
C ILE A 230 -9.34 9.99 -10.82
N SER A 231 -9.16 10.69 -9.71
CA SER A 231 -9.43 12.14 -9.62
C SER A 231 -8.41 12.97 -10.40
N PHE A 232 -7.16 12.52 -10.47
CA PHE A 232 -6.10 13.19 -11.23
C PHE A 232 -6.19 12.94 -12.74
N ASP A 233 -6.90 11.89 -13.16
CA ASP A 233 -7.10 11.64 -14.58
C ASP A 233 -8.12 12.61 -15.19
N ARG A 234 -7.59 13.65 -15.83
CA ARG A 234 -8.39 14.64 -16.56
C ARG A 234 -9.01 14.06 -17.83
N THR A 235 -8.44 13.00 -18.41
CA THR A 235 -8.93 12.41 -19.66
C THR A 235 -10.25 11.68 -19.48
N GLY A 236 -10.54 11.19 -18.27
CA GLY A 236 -11.74 10.40 -17.96
C GLY A 236 -11.65 8.94 -18.39
N THR A 237 -10.46 8.47 -18.79
CA THR A 237 -10.20 7.08 -19.20
C THR A 237 -10.00 6.17 -17.98
N THR A 238 -9.56 6.75 -16.86
CA THR A 238 -9.45 6.13 -15.53
C THR A 238 -10.68 6.52 -14.72
N ARG A 239 -11.55 5.57 -14.41
CA ARG A 239 -12.84 5.87 -13.76
C ARG A 239 -13.40 4.70 -12.99
N ILE A 240 -14.39 5.01 -12.15
CA ILE A 240 -15.42 4.06 -11.72
C ILE A 240 -16.48 4.04 -12.82
N GLY A 241 -16.76 2.85 -13.36
CA GLY A 241 -17.78 2.60 -14.37
C GLY A 241 -19.18 2.54 -13.78
N LYS A 242 -20.06 1.75 -14.40
CA LYS A 242 -21.48 1.65 -14.02
C LYS A 242 -21.71 1.10 -12.60
N TYR A 243 -20.83 0.23 -12.14
CA TYR A 243 -20.91 -0.42 -10.83
C TYR A 243 -19.71 -0.03 -9.97
N VAL A 244 -19.88 0.02 -8.65
CA VAL A 244 -18.81 0.42 -7.72
C VAL A 244 -17.54 -0.42 -7.92
N LEU A 245 -17.68 -1.74 -8.08
CA LEU A 245 -16.54 -2.64 -8.29
C LEU A 245 -16.00 -2.61 -9.72
N ASN A 246 -16.71 -2.01 -10.68
CA ASN A 246 -16.24 -1.86 -12.05
C ASN A 246 -15.41 -0.58 -12.14
N HIS A 247 -14.09 -0.67 -11.97
CA HIS A 247 -13.19 0.48 -12.12
C HIS A 247 -11.87 0.07 -12.80
N SER A 248 -11.14 1.05 -13.33
CA SER A 248 -9.97 0.84 -14.19
C SER A 248 -8.80 0.06 -13.55
N PHE A 249 -8.80 -0.13 -12.22
CA PHE A 249 -7.74 -0.84 -11.49
C PHE A 249 -8.02 -2.32 -11.25
N GLN A 250 -9.23 -2.81 -11.55
CA GLN A 250 -9.59 -4.21 -11.33
C GLN A 250 -8.68 -5.17 -12.10
N LEU A 251 -8.64 -5.02 -13.42
CA LEU A 251 -7.86 -5.91 -14.27
C LEU A 251 -6.35 -5.85 -13.99
N PRO A 252 -5.68 -4.69 -13.99
CA PRO A 252 -4.25 -4.66 -13.71
C PRO A 252 -3.94 -5.14 -12.28
N GLY A 253 -4.81 -4.85 -11.32
CA GLY A 253 -4.67 -5.32 -9.94
C GLY A 253 -4.75 -6.85 -9.84
N PHE A 254 -5.77 -7.48 -10.42
CA PHE A 254 -5.89 -8.93 -10.42
C PHE A 254 -4.75 -9.62 -11.15
N VAL A 255 -4.39 -9.13 -12.35
CA VAL A 255 -3.28 -9.69 -13.12
C VAL A 255 -1.99 -9.59 -12.33
N ALA A 256 -1.68 -8.42 -11.76
CA ALA A 256 -0.46 -8.24 -10.98
C ALA A 256 -0.43 -9.17 -9.76
N THR A 257 -1.52 -9.28 -9.01
CA THR A 257 -1.59 -10.14 -7.82
C THR A 257 -1.46 -11.63 -8.17
N ILE A 258 -2.25 -12.12 -9.13
CA ILE A 258 -2.24 -13.54 -9.52
C ILE A 258 -0.88 -13.93 -10.08
N VAL A 259 -0.31 -13.12 -10.98
CA VAL A 259 1.01 -13.39 -11.57
C VAL A 259 2.09 -13.33 -10.49
N SER A 260 2.05 -12.36 -9.58
CA SER A 260 3.03 -12.28 -8.49
C SER A 260 3.00 -13.52 -7.60
N ILE A 261 1.80 -14.02 -7.25
CA ILE A 261 1.67 -15.23 -6.44
C ILE A 261 2.18 -16.45 -7.22
N ALA A 262 1.78 -16.61 -8.48
CA ALA A 262 2.23 -17.71 -9.34
C ALA A 262 3.75 -17.73 -9.51
N VAL A 263 4.36 -16.57 -9.77
CA VAL A 263 5.82 -16.42 -9.86
C VAL A 263 6.46 -16.65 -8.49
N GLY A 264 5.85 -16.21 -7.40
CA GLY A 264 6.29 -16.51 -6.04
C GLY A 264 6.40 -18.02 -5.80
N TYR A 265 5.34 -18.77 -6.15
CA TYR A 265 5.31 -20.23 -6.07
C TYR A 265 6.30 -20.90 -7.02
N PHE A 266 6.54 -20.34 -8.20
CA PHE A 266 7.57 -20.84 -9.10
C PHE A 266 8.97 -20.65 -8.51
N LEU A 267 9.24 -19.47 -7.93
CA LEU A 267 10.55 -19.13 -7.37
C LEU A 267 10.90 -19.99 -6.13
N ILE A 268 9.91 -20.36 -5.30
CA ILE A 268 10.18 -21.24 -4.14
C ILE A 268 10.66 -22.63 -4.55
N LEU A 269 10.41 -23.10 -5.78
CA LEU A 269 10.90 -24.40 -6.27
C LEU A 269 12.44 -24.44 -6.39
N PHE A 270 13.10 -23.27 -6.34
CA PHE A 270 14.54 -23.13 -6.44
C PHE A 270 15.22 -22.85 -5.08
N PHE A 271 14.49 -22.95 -3.97
CA PHE A 271 14.97 -22.79 -2.60
C PHE A 271 14.73 -24.07 -1.80
#